data_AF-A0AAU5BTG5-F1
#
_entry.id   AF-A0AAU5BTG5-F1
#
_cell.length_a   1.000
_cell.length_b   1.000
_cell.length_c   1.000
_cell.angle_alpha   90.00
_cell.angle_beta   90.00
_cell.angle_gamma   90.00
#
_symmetry.space_group_name_H-M   'P 1'
#
loop_
_entity.id
_entity.type
_entity.pdbx_description
1 polymer ?
#
loop_
_entity_poly.entity_id
_entity_poly.type
_entity_poly.pdbx_seq_one_letter_code
_entity_poly.pdbx_strand_id
1 'polypeptide(L)'
;MYTDSGSRTGLFDALGTDLLHRGGFERMVREVVRPDALEGLRGGIRDNVERYAAHHDVLRTLYSTASLDAEAVGGAVRRMETCRATGMDDLARRLGAQGMLREDVTVTEAGHRLWLLSSFDGFDLLHTGRSLTVDQIAATLIGTAEHALCH
;
A
#
# COMPACT_ATOMS: atom_id res chain seq x y z
N MET A 1 -0.08 32.69 28.59
CA MET A 1 0.05 31.25 28.32
C MET A 1 -1.09 30.88 27.37
N TYR A 2 -0.81 30.75 26.08
CA TYR A 2 -1.77 30.24 25.09
C TYR A 2 -1.45 28.76 24.90
N THR A 3 -2.27 27.87 25.47
CA THR A 3 -2.22 26.43 25.17
C THR A 3 -3.38 26.11 24.24
N ASP A 4 -3.22 26.47 22.97
CA ASP A 4 -4.06 25.97 21.88
C ASP A 4 -3.25 24.90 21.13
N SER A 5 -3.36 23.67 21.59
CA SER A 5 -2.81 22.49 20.92
C SER A 5 -3.86 21.88 19.99
N GLY A 6 -4.52 22.73 19.17
CA GLY A 6 -5.52 22.36 18.16
C GLY A 6 -5.04 22.56 16.73
N SER A 7 -3.75 22.37 16.45
CA SER A 7 -3.18 22.60 15.11
C SER A 7 -3.70 21.56 14.10
N ARG A 8 -3.98 22.00 12.86
CA ARG A 8 -4.28 21.17 11.68
C ARG A 8 -3.32 19.98 11.54
N THR A 9 -2.05 20.18 11.89
CA THR A 9 -1.01 19.15 11.93
C THR A 9 -1.34 18.01 12.89
N GLY A 10 -1.78 18.33 14.12
CA GLY A 10 -2.13 17.32 15.12
C GLY A 10 -3.35 16.49 14.74
N LEU A 11 -4.32 17.09 14.02
CA LEU A 11 -5.46 16.37 13.47
C LEU A 11 -5.05 15.38 12.39
N PHE A 12 -4.15 15.77 11.47
CA PHE A 12 -3.70 14.86 10.41
C PHE A 12 -2.78 13.76 10.93
N ASP A 13 -1.92 14.03 11.91
CA ASP A 13 -1.13 12.99 12.57
C ASP A 13 -2.03 12.00 13.31
N ALA A 14 -3.07 12.50 14.00
CA ALA A 14 -4.07 11.64 14.63
C ALA A 14 -4.85 10.82 13.59
N LEU A 15 -5.23 11.41 12.45
CA LEU A 15 -5.93 10.73 11.36
C LEU A 15 -5.07 9.65 10.70
N GLY A 16 -3.79 9.95 10.41
CA GLY A 16 -2.85 8.96 9.87
C GLY A 16 -2.62 7.82 10.86
N THR A 17 -2.53 8.14 12.15
CA THR A 17 -2.43 7.15 13.22
C THR A 17 -3.70 6.30 13.34
N ASP A 18 -4.89 6.89 13.23
CA ASP A 18 -6.16 6.17 13.25
C ASP A 18 -6.35 5.26 12.02
N LEU A 19 -5.97 5.73 10.83
CA LEU A 19 -5.95 4.90 9.61
C LEU A 19 -4.99 3.71 9.74
N LEU A 20 -3.84 3.90 10.40
CA LEU A 20 -2.90 2.82 10.68
C LEU A 20 -3.42 1.82 11.72
N HIS A 21 -4.15 2.27 12.76
CA HIS A 21 -4.64 1.38 13.82
C HIS A 21 -6.01 0.76 13.53
N ARG A 22 -6.90 1.46 12.82
CA ARG A 22 -8.30 1.06 12.60
C ARG A 22 -8.67 0.84 11.13
N GLY A 23 -7.85 1.30 10.19
CA GLY A 23 -8.09 1.19 8.74
C GLY A 23 -7.67 -0.16 8.12
N GLY A 24 -7.68 -1.26 8.88
CA GLY A 24 -7.39 -2.59 8.33
C GLY A 24 -5.92 -2.92 8.04
N PHE A 25 -4.97 -2.08 8.47
CA PHE A 25 -3.53 -2.32 8.29
C PHE A 25 -3.07 -3.64 8.94
N GLU A 26 -3.58 -3.98 10.13
CA GLU A 26 -3.28 -5.26 10.78
C GLU A 26 -3.80 -6.47 9.99
N ARG A 27 -4.94 -6.33 9.30
CA ARG A 27 -5.48 -7.38 8.43
C ARG A 27 -4.58 -7.58 7.21
N MET A 28 -4.16 -6.48 6.58
CA MET A 28 -3.23 -6.49 5.45
C MET A 28 -1.90 -7.17 5.82
N VAL A 29 -1.34 -6.86 6.99
CA VAL A 29 -0.12 -7.51 7.48
C VAL A 29 -0.35 -9.02 7.63
N ARG A 30 -1.45 -9.46 8.25
CA ARG A 30 -1.75 -10.89 8.42
C ARG A 30 -1.84 -11.66 7.10
N GLU A 31 -2.47 -11.07 6.09
CA GLU A 31 -2.58 -11.70 4.76
C GLU A 31 -1.22 -11.82 4.06
N VAL A 32 -0.35 -10.82 4.21
CA VAL A 32 1.01 -10.90 3.64
C VAL A 32 1.81 -12.02 4.28
N VAL A 33 1.65 -12.34 5.58
CA VAL A 33 2.43 -13.41 6.27
C VAL A 33 1.89 -14.84 6.06
N ARG A 34 0.99 -15.07 5.09
CA ARG A 34 0.52 -16.45 4.78
C ARG A 34 1.67 -17.38 4.42
N PRO A 35 1.67 -18.68 4.78
CA PRO A 35 2.77 -19.58 4.47
C PRO A 35 3.12 -19.63 2.98
N ASP A 36 2.11 -19.64 2.11
CA ASP A 36 2.27 -19.51 0.67
C ASP A 36 2.44 -18.02 0.29
N ALA A 37 3.60 -17.69 -0.29
CA ALA A 37 3.93 -16.32 -0.68
C ALA A 37 3.09 -15.83 -1.87
N LEU A 38 2.63 -16.71 -2.76
CA LEU A 38 1.75 -16.36 -3.88
C LEU A 38 0.33 -16.08 -3.37
N GLU A 39 -0.16 -16.83 -2.40
CA GLU A 39 -1.40 -16.48 -1.70
C GLU A 39 -1.26 -15.13 -0.96
N GLY A 40 -0.13 -14.90 -0.29
CA GLY A 40 0.16 -13.63 0.37
C GLY A 40 0.22 -12.44 -0.59
N LEU A 41 0.75 -12.63 -1.81
CA LEU A 41 0.72 -11.62 -2.88
C LEU A 41 -0.71 -11.28 -3.28
N ARG A 42 -1.51 -12.30 -3.61
CA ARG A 42 -2.91 -12.13 -4.05
C ARG A 42 -3.76 -11.48 -2.97
N GLY A 43 -3.65 -11.99 -1.74
CA GLY A 43 -4.37 -11.48 -0.58
C GLY A 43 -3.96 -10.06 -0.24
N GLY A 44 -2.66 -9.78 -0.19
CA GLY A 44 -2.13 -8.45 0.12
C GLY A 44 -2.57 -7.37 -0.87
N ILE A 45 -2.56 -7.66 -2.18
CA ILE A 45 -3.05 -6.70 -3.18
C ILE A 45 -4.55 -6.46 -3.02
N ARG A 46 -5.36 -7.52 -2.88
CA ARG A 46 -6.82 -7.39 -2.69
C ARG A 46 -7.15 -6.55 -1.45
N ASP A 47 -6.54 -6.87 -0.32
CA ASP A 47 -6.75 -6.15 0.95
C ASP A 47 -6.37 -4.68 0.85
N ASN A 48 -5.27 -4.37 0.14
CA ASN A 48 -4.84 -2.99 -0.04
C ASN A 48 -5.80 -2.21 -0.95
N VAL A 49 -6.31 -2.82 -2.02
CA VAL A 49 -7.32 -2.22 -2.92
C VAL A 49 -8.62 -1.96 -2.17
N GLU A 50 -9.12 -2.92 -1.39
CA GLU A 50 -10.31 -2.73 -0.54
C GLU A 50 -10.13 -1.58 0.46
N ARG A 51 -8.96 -1.52 1.10
CA ARG A 51 -8.62 -0.45 2.06
C ARG A 51 -8.57 0.91 1.38
N TYR A 52 -7.95 1.00 0.21
CA TYR A 52 -7.88 2.23 -0.55
C TYR A 52 -9.27 2.70 -0.99
N ALA A 53 -10.15 1.79 -1.42
CA ALA A 53 -11.53 2.14 -1.75
C ALA A 53 -12.31 2.63 -0.53
N ALA A 54 -12.20 1.95 0.61
CA ALA A 54 -12.89 2.31 1.85
C ALA A 54 -12.47 3.68 2.42
N HIS A 55 -11.22 4.08 2.19
CA HIS A 55 -10.65 5.32 2.73
C HIS A 55 -10.17 6.29 1.63
N HIS A 56 -10.73 6.17 0.42
CA HIS A 56 -10.23 6.82 -0.79
C HIS A 56 -10.05 8.33 -0.62
N ASP A 57 -11.12 9.05 -0.24
CA ASP A 57 -11.07 10.51 -0.18
C ASP A 57 -10.10 11.00 0.89
N VAL A 58 -10.05 10.30 2.02
CA VAL A 58 -9.12 10.60 3.11
C VAL A 58 -7.67 10.41 2.66
N LEU A 59 -7.36 9.29 2.02
CA LEU A 59 -6.03 8.99 1.53
C LEU A 59 -5.62 9.97 0.42
N ARG A 60 -6.53 10.26 -0.52
CA ARG A 60 -6.26 11.23 -1.59
C ARG A 60 -5.95 12.61 -1.03
N THR A 61 -6.71 13.08 -0.04
CA THR A 61 -6.43 14.34 0.66
C THR A 61 -5.10 14.28 1.41
N LEU A 62 -4.82 13.17 2.10
CA LEU A 62 -3.59 12.98 2.86
C LEU A 62 -2.34 13.03 1.95
N TYR A 63 -2.31 12.23 0.87
CA TYR A 63 -1.21 12.22 -0.10
C TYR A 63 -1.05 13.57 -0.82
N SER A 64 -2.16 14.21 -1.21
CA SER A 64 -2.12 15.54 -1.85
C SER A 64 -1.64 16.64 -0.90
N THR A 65 -1.93 16.55 0.40
CA THR A 65 -1.48 17.54 1.37
C THR A 65 0.00 17.32 1.73
N ALA A 66 0.43 16.06 1.83
CA ALA A 66 1.83 15.73 2.10
C ALA A 66 2.79 16.20 0.99
N SER A 67 2.33 16.27 -0.28
CA SER A 67 3.14 16.81 -1.38
C SER A 67 3.29 18.34 -1.34
N LEU A 68 2.36 19.04 -0.69
CA LEU A 68 2.35 20.51 -0.57
C LEU A 68 2.98 21.00 0.74
N ASP A 69 2.88 20.23 1.82
CA ASP A 69 3.34 20.58 3.17
C ASP A 69 3.88 19.34 3.89
N ALA A 70 5.15 19.03 3.59
CA ALA A 70 5.84 17.88 4.15
C ALA A 70 6.06 17.99 5.67
N GLU A 71 6.04 19.19 6.24
CA GLU A 71 6.21 19.42 7.68
C GLU A 71 4.92 19.09 8.45
N ALA A 72 3.75 19.43 7.89
CA ALA A 72 2.46 19.18 8.54
C ALA A 72 1.95 17.73 8.40
N VAL A 73 2.29 17.02 7.31
CA VAL A 73 1.69 15.71 7.02
C VAL A 73 2.66 14.66 6.46
N GLY A 74 3.87 15.08 6.08
CA GLY A 74 4.87 14.19 5.52
C GLY A 74 5.35 13.12 6.50
N GLY A 75 5.23 13.34 7.81
CA GLY A 75 5.59 12.35 8.83
C GLY A 75 4.74 11.07 8.76
N ALA A 76 3.41 11.21 8.74
CA ALA A 76 2.48 10.09 8.68
C ALA A 76 2.57 9.34 7.35
N VAL A 77 2.58 10.06 6.22
CA VAL A 77 2.71 9.46 4.89
C VAL A 77 4.05 8.74 4.74
N ARG A 78 5.16 9.34 5.19
CA ARG A 78 6.47 8.68 5.16
C ARG A 78 6.48 7.38 5.97
N ARG A 79 5.88 7.37 7.17
CA ARG A 79 5.77 6.13 7.98
C ARG A 79 4.97 5.05 7.25
N MET A 80 3.84 5.41 6.66
CA MET A 80 3.01 4.48 5.86
C MET A 80 3.81 3.91 4.68
N GLU A 81 4.48 4.77 3.92
CA GLU A 81 5.26 4.38 2.74
C GLU A 81 6.50 3.55 3.09
N THR A 82 7.22 3.89 4.17
CA THR A 82 8.33 3.08 4.68
C THR A 82 7.86 1.69 5.10
N CYS A 83 6.74 1.61 5.84
CA CYS A 83 6.21 0.33 6.27
C CYS A 83 5.76 -0.53 5.09
N ARG A 84 5.11 0.09 4.09
CA ARG A 84 4.73 -0.58 2.85
C ARG A 84 5.96 -1.09 2.09
N ALA A 85 6.99 -0.26 1.91
CA ALA A 85 8.23 -0.66 1.25
C ALA A 85 8.89 -1.86 1.93
N THR A 86 8.99 -1.84 3.26
CA THR A 86 9.53 -2.99 4.03
C THR A 86 8.69 -4.26 3.83
N GLY A 87 7.36 -4.13 3.78
CA GLY A 87 6.48 -5.26 3.49
C GLY A 87 6.66 -5.84 2.08
N MET A 88 6.92 -4.99 1.08
CA MET A 88 7.17 -5.44 -0.29
C MET A 88 8.51 -6.15 -0.42
N ASP A 89 9.55 -5.66 0.27
CA ASP A 89 10.85 -6.33 0.32
C ASP A 89 10.75 -7.71 0.99
N ASP A 90 9.96 -7.83 2.05
CA ASP A 90 9.75 -9.11 2.72
C ASP A 90 9.01 -10.11 1.83
N LEU A 91 7.92 -9.68 1.19
CA LEU A 91 7.17 -10.52 0.26
C LEU A 91 8.04 -10.96 -0.92
N ALA A 92 8.86 -10.06 -1.48
CA ALA A 92 9.79 -10.38 -2.56
C ALA A 92 10.81 -11.46 -2.15
N ARG A 93 11.40 -11.35 -0.95
CA ARG A 93 12.31 -12.38 -0.41
C ARG A 93 11.62 -13.72 -0.29
N ARG A 94 10.38 -13.74 0.15
CA ARG A 94 9.61 -14.97 0.35
C ARG A 94 9.21 -15.63 -0.97
N LEU A 95 8.81 -14.85 -1.96
CA LEU A 95 8.59 -15.34 -3.33
C LEU A 95 9.88 -15.96 -3.88
N GLY A 96 11.03 -15.29 -3.72
CA GLY A 96 12.33 -15.84 -4.13
C GLY A 96 12.72 -17.11 -3.38
N ALA A 97 12.53 -17.15 -2.06
CA ALA A 97 12.84 -18.31 -1.23
C ALA A 97 11.97 -19.54 -1.56
N GLN A 98 10.75 -19.31 -2.05
CA GLN A 98 9.84 -20.36 -2.51
C GLN A 98 10.02 -20.70 -3.99
N GLY A 99 11.01 -20.11 -4.65
CA GLY A 99 11.29 -20.32 -6.07
C GLY A 99 10.23 -19.75 -7.00
N MET A 100 9.28 -18.94 -6.51
CA MET A 100 8.12 -18.45 -7.27
C MET A 100 8.48 -17.36 -8.27
N LEU A 101 9.64 -16.72 -8.13
CA LEU A 101 10.06 -15.68 -9.06
C LEU A 101 10.44 -16.27 -10.42
N ARG A 102 10.21 -15.52 -11.50
CA ARG A 102 10.77 -15.82 -12.82
C ARG A 102 12.29 -15.79 -12.77
N GLU A 103 12.93 -16.57 -13.64
CA GLU A 103 14.40 -16.67 -13.71
C GLU A 103 15.10 -15.32 -13.97
N ASP A 104 14.42 -14.42 -14.68
CA ASP A 104 14.92 -13.09 -15.05
C ASP A 104 14.59 -12.00 -14.02
N VAL A 105 14.07 -12.36 -12.85
CA VAL A 105 13.61 -11.40 -11.82
C VAL A 105 14.36 -11.62 -10.52
N THR A 106 15.20 -10.65 -10.16
CA THR A 106 15.85 -10.65 -8.85
C THR A 106 14.86 -10.28 -7.75
N VAL A 107 15.16 -10.69 -6.51
CA VAL A 107 14.39 -10.31 -5.31
C VAL A 107 14.26 -8.79 -5.18
N THR A 108 15.33 -8.04 -5.46
CA THR A 108 15.31 -6.58 -5.40
C THR A 108 14.37 -5.98 -6.45
N GLU A 109 14.40 -6.47 -7.68
CA GLU A 109 13.48 -6.02 -8.73
C GLU A 109 12.03 -6.39 -8.40
N ALA A 110 11.81 -7.56 -7.81
CA ALA A 110 10.49 -7.95 -7.32
C ALA A 110 9.98 -6.97 -6.25
N GLY A 111 10.82 -6.57 -5.29
CA GLY A 111 10.47 -5.55 -4.29
C GLY A 111 10.04 -4.22 -4.93
N HIS A 112 10.80 -3.73 -5.91
CA HIS A 112 10.45 -2.50 -6.64
C HIS A 112 9.11 -2.60 -7.39
N ARG A 113 8.87 -3.73 -8.08
CA ARG A 113 7.63 -3.96 -8.83
C ARG A 113 6.43 -4.08 -7.91
N LEU A 114 6.57 -4.79 -6.79
CA LEU A 114 5.54 -4.89 -5.76
C LEU A 114 5.23 -3.51 -5.17
N TRP A 115 6.25 -2.72 -4.85
CA TRP A 115 6.07 -1.35 -4.35
C TRP A 115 5.38 -0.43 -5.37
N LEU A 116 5.65 -0.58 -6.66
CA LEU A 116 4.94 0.16 -7.70
C LEU A 116 3.46 -0.25 -7.80
N LEU A 117 3.22 -1.56 -7.94
CA LEU A 117 1.87 -2.11 -8.19
C LEU A 117 0.94 -1.99 -6.98
N SER A 118 1.48 -1.87 -5.77
CA SER A 118 0.70 -1.68 -4.55
C SER A 118 0.52 -0.20 -4.15
N SER A 119 0.89 0.76 -5.01
CA SER A 119 0.83 2.19 -4.70
C SER A 119 -0.61 2.73 -4.68
N PHE A 120 -0.84 3.78 -3.89
CA PHE A 120 -2.12 4.49 -3.89
C PHE A 120 -2.38 5.14 -5.25
N ASP A 121 -1.37 5.73 -5.89
CA ASP A 121 -1.50 6.37 -7.20
C ASP A 121 -1.92 5.37 -8.29
N GLY A 122 -1.38 4.16 -8.27
CA GLY A 122 -1.78 3.09 -9.19
C GLY A 122 -3.24 2.67 -9.00
N PHE A 123 -3.68 2.57 -7.73
CA PHE A 123 -5.09 2.36 -7.41
C PHE A 123 -5.97 3.52 -7.87
N ASP A 124 -5.62 4.77 -7.51
CA ASP A 124 -6.42 5.96 -7.78
C ASP A 124 -6.60 6.17 -9.29
N LEU A 125 -5.54 5.99 -10.08
CA LEU A 125 -5.61 6.08 -11.53
C LEU A 125 -6.64 5.12 -12.15
N LEU A 126 -6.75 3.90 -11.62
CA LEU A 126 -7.73 2.92 -12.08
C LEU A 126 -9.14 3.19 -11.52
N HIS A 127 -9.21 3.63 -10.26
CA HIS A 127 -10.46 3.92 -9.57
C HIS A 127 -11.14 5.19 -10.09
N THR A 128 -10.47 6.35 -10.04
CA THR A 128 -11.02 7.63 -10.47
C THR A 128 -10.84 7.85 -11.96
N GLY A 129 -9.68 7.52 -12.51
CA GLY A 129 -9.36 7.76 -13.93
C GLY A 129 -10.05 6.83 -14.91
N ARG A 130 -10.31 5.57 -14.52
CA ARG A 130 -10.99 4.56 -15.36
C ARG A 130 -12.33 4.09 -14.82
N SER A 131 -12.74 4.54 -13.63
CA SER A 131 -14.00 4.14 -13.00
C SER A 131 -14.16 2.62 -12.84
N LEU A 132 -13.05 1.91 -12.63
CA LEU A 132 -13.07 0.48 -12.41
C LEU A 132 -13.60 0.15 -11.00
N THR A 133 -14.32 -0.96 -10.89
CA THR A 133 -14.75 -1.50 -9.59
C THR A 133 -13.56 -2.05 -8.80
N VAL A 134 -13.70 -2.15 -7.47
CA VAL A 134 -12.70 -2.74 -6.56
C VAL A 134 -12.24 -4.12 -7.07
N ASP A 135 -13.16 -4.97 -7.50
CA ASP A 135 -12.84 -6.31 -8.01
C ASP A 135 -12.04 -6.28 -9.31
N GLN A 136 -12.39 -5.37 -10.23
CA GLN A 136 -11.66 -5.19 -11.49
C GLN A 136 -10.24 -4.66 -11.23
N ILE A 137 -10.08 -3.72 -10.30
CA ILE A 137 -8.77 -3.18 -9.92
C ILE A 137 -7.91 -4.28 -9.28
N ALA A 138 -8.47 -5.02 -8.31
CA ALA A 138 -7.75 -6.12 -7.67
C ALA A 138 -7.33 -7.19 -8.69
N ALA A 139 -8.24 -7.62 -9.58
CA ALA A 139 -7.91 -8.57 -10.64
C ALA A 139 -6.81 -8.07 -11.58
N THR A 140 -6.86 -6.78 -11.95
CA THR A 140 -5.87 -6.15 -12.82
C THR A 140 -4.49 -6.12 -12.17
N LEU A 141 -4.40 -5.64 -10.92
CA LEU A 141 -3.13 -5.52 -10.20
C LEU A 141 -2.54 -6.89 -9.85
N ILE A 142 -3.38 -7.86 -9.45
CA ILE A 142 -2.94 -9.24 -9.18
C ILE A 142 -2.39 -9.87 -10.47
N GLY A 143 -3.16 -9.84 -11.56
CA GLY A 143 -2.72 -10.44 -12.83
C GLY A 143 -1.45 -9.78 -13.38
N THR A 144 -1.31 -8.46 -13.20
CA THR A 144 -0.08 -7.74 -13.57
C THR A 144 1.10 -8.15 -12.71
N ALA A 145 0.91 -8.28 -11.39
CA ALA A 145 1.97 -8.70 -10.47
C ALA A 145 2.43 -10.13 -10.75
N GLU A 146 1.49 -11.06 -10.93
CA GLU A 146 1.83 -12.45 -11.25
C GLU A 146 2.58 -12.55 -12.57
N HIS A 147 2.11 -11.89 -13.63
CA HIS A 147 2.78 -11.93 -14.92
C HIS A 147 4.18 -11.31 -14.88
N ALA A 148 4.35 -10.24 -14.10
CA ALA A 148 5.61 -9.52 -13.97
C ALA A 148 6.60 -10.21 -13.02
N LEU A 149 6.16 -11.08 -12.12
CA LEU A 149 7.00 -11.61 -11.04
C LEU A 149 7.14 -13.13 -11.08
N CYS A 150 6.08 -13.85 -11.41
CA CYS A 150 5.96 -15.29 -11.23
C CYS A 150 6.01 -16.06 -12.55
N HIS A 151 6.45 -17.32 -12.46
CA HIS A 151 6.52 -18.26 -13.58
C HIS A 151 5.27 -19.13 -13.70
#